data_AF-A0A662AI73-F1
#
_entry.id   AF-A0A662AI73-F1
#
_cell.length_a   1.000
_cell.length_b   1.000
_cell.length_c   1.000
_cell.angle_alpha   90.00
_cell.angle_beta   90.00
_cell.angle_gamma   90.00
#
_symmetry.space_group_name_H-M   'P 1'
#
loop_
_entity.id
_entity.type
_entity.pdbx_description
1 polymer ?
#
loop_
_entity_poly.entity_id
_entity_poly.type
_entity_poly.pdbx_seq_one_letter_code
_entity_poly.pdbx_strand_id
1 'polypeptide(L)'
;MDESYMLNEKPSIKLNMKYKDEEGVLYLCSRFGCYDHKAEIQVPTNEIAEVSCPHCNKNLSTNVSCEACGAPMITFGIKSGGRVSVCSRHGCNKHYVSFQDLDTAIRKFHEHFGGY
;
A
#
# COMPACT_ATOMS: atom_id res chain seq x y z
N MET A 1 9.14 4.61 -3.34
CA MET A 1 8.31 5.75 -3.78
C MET A 1 8.79 6.15 -5.16
N ASP A 2 7.92 6.77 -5.95
CA ASP A 2 8.24 7.26 -7.29
C ASP A 2 8.18 8.80 -7.29
N GLU A 3 9.36 9.42 -7.41
CA GLU A 3 9.52 10.87 -7.44
C GLU A 3 9.03 11.49 -8.76
N SER A 4 8.83 10.67 -9.80
CA SER A 4 8.33 11.14 -11.10
C SER A 4 6.81 11.26 -11.17
N TYR A 5 6.09 10.64 -10.22
CA TYR A 5 4.63 10.65 -10.19
C TYR A 5 4.11 11.09 -8.82
N MET A 6 3.58 12.31 -8.77
CA MET A 6 3.07 12.92 -7.55
C MET A 6 1.57 12.67 -7.39
N LEU A 7 1.16 12.30 -6.18
CA LEU A 7 -0.24 12.31 -5.75
C LEU A 7 -0.34 13.22 -4.53
N ASN A 8 -1.22 14.21 -4.56
CA ASN A 8 -1.39 15.19 -3.49
C ASN A 8 -0.06 15.81 -3.05
N GLU A 9 0.71 16.30 -4.03
CA GLU A 9 1.99 17.01 -3.84
C GLU A 9 3.07 16.17 -3.13
N LYS A 10 2.92 14.84 -3.10
CA LYS A 10 3.90 13.92 -2.54
C LYS A 10 4.23 12.79 -3.51
N PRO A 11 5.46 12.25 -3.49
CA PRO A 11 5.82 11.08 -4.27
C PRO A 11 4.87 9.93 -3.97
N SER A 12 4.37 9.27 -5.02
CA SER A 12 3.45 8.16 -4.89
C SER A 12 4.16 6.85 -4.55
N ILE A 13 3.39 5.87 -4.08
CA ILE A 13 3.85 4.49 -3.94
C ILE A 13 3.57 3.78 -5.27
N LYS A 14 4.61 3.56 -6.06
CA LYS A 14 4.57 2.77 -7.28
C LYS A 14 4.54 1.27 -6.96
N LEU A 15 3.65 0.54 -7.63
CA LEU A 15 3.49 -0.90 -7.56
C LEU A 15 3.24 -1.43 -8.97
N ASN A 16 3.76 -2.62 -9.28
CA ASN A 16 3.36 -3.31 -10.50
C ASN A 16 2.00 -3.94 -10.26
N MET A 17 1.11 -3.90 -11.24
CA MET A 17 -0.20 -4.52 -11.17
C MET A 17 -0.50 -5.35 -12.41
N LYS A 18 -1.27 -6.42 -12.22
CA LYS A 18 -1.79 -7.27 -13.29
C LYS A 18 -3.26 -7.58 -13.03
N TYR A 19 -4.05 -7.56 -14.09
CA TYR A 19 -5.42 -8.00 -14.08
C TYR A 19 -5.74 -8.68 -15.41
N LYS A 20 -6.06 -9.98 -15.35
CA LYS A 20 -6.20 -10.85 -16.54
C LYS A 20 -4.93 -10.79 -17.40
N ASP A 21 -5.07 -10.41 -18.67
CA ASP A 21 -3.99 -10.34 -19.66
C ASP A 21 -3.33 -8.96 -19.72
N GLU A 22 -3.77 -8.01 -18.88
CA GLU A 22 -3.22 -6.66 -18.83
C GLU A 22 -2.26 -6.49 -17.66
N GLU A 23 -1.11 -5.89 -17.95
CA GLU A 23 -0.09 -5.49 -16.97
C GLU A 23 0.09 -3.98 -17.03
N GLY A 24 0.35 -3.37 -15.88
CA GLY A 24 0.58 -1.94 -15.78
C GLY A 24 1.09 -1.53 -14.41
N VAL A 25 1.01 -0.24 -14.14
CA VAL A 25 1.46 0.36 -12.88
C VAL A 25 0.28 0.90 -12.07
N LEU A 26 0.35 0.66 -10.77
CA LEU A 26 -0.50 1.26 -9.75
C LEU A 26 0.31 2.28 -8.94
N TYR A 27 -0.17 3.52 -8.89
CA TYR A 27 0.37 4.59 -8.05
C TYR A 27 -0.62 4.85 -6.91
N LEU A 28 -0.23 4.59 -5.67
CA LEU A 28 -1.02 4.89 -4.47
C LEU A 28 -0.55 6.19 -3.81
N CYS A 29 -1.47 6.93 -3.20
CA CYS A 29 -1.13 8.05 -2.34
C CYS A 29 -0.23 7.59 -1.17
N SER A 30 0.84 8.33 -0.89
CA SER A 30 1.79 7.99 0.18
C SER A 30 1.39 8.48 1.57
N ARG A 31 0.28 9.23 1.67
CA ARG A 31 -0.26 9.70 2.95
C ARG A 31 -1.23 8.66 3.52
N PHE A 32 -1.05 8.26 4.78
CA PHE A 32 -2.00 7.35 5.42
C PHE A 32 -3.39 7.99 5.51
N GLY A 33 -4.46 7.23 5.23
CA GLY A 33 -5.83 7.74 5.15
C GLY A 33 -6.20 8.43 3.83
N CYS A 34 -5.27 8.51 2.87
CA CYS A 34 -5.52 9.03 1.52
C CYS A 34 -5.83 7.88 0.57
N TYR A 35 -6.97 7.94 -0.12
CA TYR A 35 -7.46 6.87 -1.01
C TYR A 35 -7.23 7.14 -2.49
N ASP A 36 -6.63 8.28 -2.81
CA ASP A 36 -6.31 8.65 -4.19
C ASP A 36 -5.28 7.69 -4.76
N HIS A 37 -5.53 7.27 -5.98
CA HIS A 37 -4.65 6.37 -6.71
C HIS A 37 -4.83 6.58 -8.21
N LYS A 38 -3.82 6.15 -8.96
CA LYS A 38 -3.87 6.03 -10.41
C LYS A 38 -3.49 4.60 -10.79
N ALA A 39 -4.34 3.94 -11.57
CA ALA A 39 -4.02 2.69 -12.23
C ALA A 39 -3.88 2.95 -13.74
N GLU A 40 -2.88 2.32 -14.37
CA GLU A 40 -2.72 2.35 -15.84
C GLU A 40 -3.71 1.42 -16.54
N ILE A 41 -4.13 0.35 -15.87
CA ILE A 41 -5.11 -0.62 -16.37
C ILE A 41 -6.43 -0.52 -15.61
N GLN A 42 -7.54 -0.86 -16.27
CA GLN A 42 -8.86 -0.82 -15.66
C GLN A 42 -9.15 -2.12 -14.91
N VAL A 43 -9.40 -1.99 -13.60
CA VAL A 43 -9.89 -3.09 -12.77
C VAL A 43 -11.35 -2.78 -12.43
N PRO A 44 -12.32 -3.64 -12.76
CA PRO A 44 -13.71 -3.40 -12.39
C PRO A 44 -13.88 -3.28 -10.87
N THR A 45 -14.90 -2.54 -10.43
CA THR A 45 -15.25 -2.48 -9.01
C THR A 45 -15.55 -3.88 -8.49
N ASN A 46 -15.13 -4.17 -7.25
CA ASN A 46 -15.19 -5.47 -6.61
C ASN A 46 -14.27 -6.56 -7.18
N GLU A 47 -13.45 -6.27 -8.19
CA GLU A 47 -12.44 -7.21 -8.66
C GLU A 47 -11.12 -7.06 -7.89
N ILE A 48 -10.29 -8.09 -7.96
CA ILE A 48 -8.98 -8.15 -7.29
C ILE A 48 -7.87 -8.07 -8.35
N ALA A 49 -6.95 -7.13 -8.17
CA ALA A 49 -5.74 -7.05 -8.97
C ALA A 49 -4.59 -7.80 -8.28
N GLU A 50 -3.74 -8.46 -9.07
CA GLU A 50 -2.45 -8.94 -8.59
C GLU A 50 -1.49 -7.77 -8.50
N VAL A 51 -0.80 -7.64 -7.36
CA VAL A 51 0.12 -6.52 -7.11
C VAL A 51 1.48 -7.07 -6.70
N SER A 52 2.54 -6.54 -7.29
CA SER A 52 3.91 -6.95 -7.03
C SER A 52 4.86 -5.76 -6.82
N CYS A 53 5.97 -6.03 -6.14
CA CYS A 53 7.00 -5.02 -5.88
C CYS A 53 7.66 -4.58 -7.20
N PRO A 54 7.73 -3.28 -7.50
CA PRO A 54 8.30 -2.80 -8.76
C PRO A 54 9.82 -3.01 -8.88
N HIS A 55 10.49 -3.35 -7.78
CA HIS A 55 11.95 -3.53 -7.75
C HIS A 55 12.39 -4.98 -7.87
N CYS A 56 11.59 -5.93 -7.37
CA CYS A 56 11.95 -7.35 -7.35
C CYS A 56 10.87 -8.27 -7.93
N ASN A 57 9.75 -7.72 -8.39
CA ASN A 57 8.60 -8.42 -8.97
C ASN A 57 7.96 -9.49 -8.06
N LYS A 58 8.28 -9.50 -6.76
CA LYS A 58 7.66 -10.41 -5.81
C LYS A 58 6.20 -10.01 -5.57
N ASN A 59 5.29 -10.98 -5.63
CA ASN A 59 3.88 -10.79 -5.28
C ASN A 59 3.75 -10.29 -3.83
N LEU A 60 2.95 -9.25 -3.64
CA LEU A 60 2.73 -8.60 -2.34
C LEU A 60 1.47 -9.10 -1.62
N SER A 61 0.65 -9.90 -2.29
CA SER A 61 -0.54 -10.51 -1.72
C SER A 61 -0.16 -11.45 -0.57
N THR A 62 -0.98 -11.42 0.46
CA THR A 62 -0.82 -12.25 1.66
C THR A 62 -2.03 -13.14 1.86
N ASN A 63 -1.90 -14.16 2.71
CA ASN A 63 -3.02 -15.01 3.11
C ASN A 63 -3.95 -14.34 4.16
N VAL A 64 -3.71 -13.08 4.50
CA VAL A 64 -4.56 -12.32 5.42
C VAL A 64 -5.74 -11.77 4.63
N SER A 65 -6.95 -12.13 5.05
CA SER A 65 -8.18 -11.61 4.47
C SER A 65 -8.55 -10.25 5.06
N CYS A 66 -9.06 -9.37 4.21
CA CYS A 66 -9.63 -8.09 4.58
C CYS A 66 -10.90 -8.31 5.41
N GLU A 67 -10.94 -7.77 6.63
CA GLU A 67 -12.10 -7.87 7.52
C GLU A 67 -13.37 -7.21 6.96
N ALA A 68 -13.24 -6.29 6.00
CA ALA A 68 -14.37 -5.56 5.43
C ALA A 68 -15.02 -6.28 4.23
N CYS A 69 -14.25 -7.01 3.42
CA CYS A 69 -14.75 -7.59 2.16
C CYS A 69 -14.21 -9.00 1.82
N GLY A 70 -13.41 -9.59 2.71
CA GLY A 70 -12.83 -10.93 2.55
C GLY A 70 -11.70 -11.07 1.53
N ALA A 71 -11.39 -10.04 0.74
CA ALA A 71 -10.32 -10.10 -0.25
C ALA A 71 -8.92 -10.19 0.39
N PRO A 72 -7.91 -10.75 -0.29
CA PRO A 72 -6.54 -10.74 0.20
C PRO A 72 -6.02 -9.32 0.48
N MET A 73 -5.17 -9.18 1.49
CA MET A 73 -4.43 -7.95 1.75
C MET A 73 -3.09 -8.00 1.03
N ILE A 74 -2.68 -6.90 0.40
CA ILE A 74 -1.30 -6.69 -0.05
C ILE A 74 -0.52 -6.02 1.08
N THR A 75 0.73 -6.44 1.31
CA THR A 75 1.54 -5.91 2.42
C THR A 75 2.97 -5.60 1.98
N PHE A 76 3.48 -4.45 2.39
CA PHE A 76 4.86 -4.04 2.15
C PHE A 76 5.43 -3.24 3.33
N GLY A 77 6.76 -3.25 3.46
CA GLY A 77 7.47 -2.64 4.59
C GLY A 77 7.64 -1.13 4.45
N ILE A 78 7.69 -0.44 5.58
CA ILE A 78 8.01 0.99 5.67
C ILE A 78 9.46 1.13 6.16
N LYS A 79 10.25 2.04 5.58
CA LYS A 79 11.67 2.23 5.91
C LYS A 79 11.90 2.57 7.39
N SER A 80 10.99 3.31 8.02
CA SER A 80 11.05 3.67 9.45
C SER A 80 10.76 2.49 10.39
N GLY A 81 10.28 1.36 9.87
CA GLY A 81 9.81 0.20 10.62
C GLY A 81 8.31 -0.01 10.44
N GLY A 82 7.86 -1.24 10.68
CA GLY A 82 6.48 -1.64 10.47
C GLY A 82 6.15 -2.02 9.02
N ARG A 83 4.87 -2.36 8.81
CA ARG A 83 4.31 -2.80 7.54
C ARG A 83 2.99 -2.09 7.31
N VAL A 84 2.76 -1.69 6.07
CA VAL A 84 1.44 -1.23 5.63
C VAL A 84 0.75 -2.36 4.89
N SER A 85 -0.52 -2.56 5.19
CA SER A 85 -1.39 -3.52 4.54
C SER A 85 -2.58 -2.80 3.92
N VAL A 86 -2.87 -3.07 2.64
CA VAL A 86 -3.95 -2.44 1.87
C VAL A 86 -4.80 -3.55 1.24
N CYS A 87 -6.12 -3.39 1.19
CA CYS A 87 -6.97 -4.36 0.51
C CYS A 87 -6.69 -4.38 -1.00
N SER A 88 -6.60 -5.57 -1.60
CA SER A 88 -6.37 -5.73 -3.05
C SER A 88 -7.61 -5.54 -3.92
N ARG A 89 -8.81 -5.46 -3.30
CA ARG A 89 -10.08 -5.32 -4.02
C ARG A 89 -10.31 -3.87 -4.40
N HIS A 90 -10.52 -3.61 -5.69
CA HIS A 90 -10.92 -2.29 -6.15
C HIS A 90 -12.30 -1.92 -5.57
N GLY A 91 -12.37 -0.75 -4.92
CA GLY A 91 -13.56 -0.27 -4.21
C GLY A 91 -13.56 -0.55 -2.69
N CYS A 92 -12.54 -1.21 -2.15
CA CYS A 92 -12.39 -1.39 -0.69
C CYS A 92 -11.27 -0.50 -0.12
N ASN A 93 -11.63 0.36 0.83
CA ASN A 93 -10.71 1.34 1.43
C ASN A 93 -9.99 0.83 2.70
N LYS A 94 -10.19 -0.43 3.11
CA LYS A 94 -9.58 -0.96 4.33
C LYS A 94 -8.06 -1.05 4.16
N HIS A 95 -7.35 -0.39 5.08
CA HIS A 95 -5.89 -0.44 5.18
C HIS A 95 -5.47 -0.21 6.64
N TYR A 96 -4.27 -0.65 7.00
CA TYR A 96 -3.71 -0.44 8.34
C TYR A 96 -2.18 -0.46 8.32
N VAL A 97 -1.58 0.10 9.37
CA VAL A 97 -0.15 -0.05 9.66
C VAL A 97 0.00 -0.98 10.86
N SER A 98 0.94 -1.91 10.78
CA SER A 98 1.29 -2.82 11.87
C SER A 98 2.77 -2.68 12.21
N PHE A 99 3.08 -2.76 13.50
CA PHE A 99 4.45 -2.75 14.02
C PHE A 99 4.68 -4.05 14.79
N GLN A 100 5.82 -4.67 14.59
CA GLN A 100 6.20 -5.87 15.35
C GLN A 100 6.79 -5.48 16.71
N ASP A 101 7.57 -4.40 16.75
CA ASP A 101 8.17 -3.84 17.97
C ASP A 101 7.54 -2.46 18.22
N LEU A 102 6.55 -2.44 19.11
CA LEU A 102 5.81 -1.24 19.45
C LEU A 102 6.67 -0.26 20.25
N ASP A 103 7.54 -0.77 21.13
CA ASP A 103 8.45 0.06 21.94
C ASP A 103 9.40 0.86 21.05
N THR A 104 9.99 0.22 20.04
CA THR A 104 10.83 0.91 19.06
C THR A 104 10.02 1.92 18.24
N ALA A 105 8.78 1.61 17.85
CA ALA A 105 7.94 2.52 17.10
C ALA A 105 7.59 3.78 17.92
N ILE A 106 7.20 3.60 19.19
CA ILE A 106 6.88 4.67 20.13
C ILE A 106 8.13 5.53 20.41
N ARG A 107 9.29 4.90 20.69
CA ARG A 107 10.54 5.63 20.91
C ARG A 107 10.90 6.51 19.73
N LYS A 108 10.89 5.97 18.51
CA LYS A 108 11.15 6.75 17.28
C LYS A 108 10.16 7.89 17.08
N PHE A 109 8.90 7.68 17.44
CA PHE A 109 7.88 8.72 17.39
C PHE A 109 8.20 9.85 18.38
N HIS A 110 8.52 9.54 19.64
CA HIS A 110 8.93 10.53 20.64
C HIS A 110 10.22 11.26 20.25
N GLU A 111 11.23 10.58 19.72
CA GLU A 111 12.47 11.22 19.26
C GLU A 111 12.21 12.25 18.14
N HIS A 112 11.22 12.00 17.28
CA HIS A 112 10.94 12.85 16.12
C HIS A 112 9.90 13.94 16.38
N PHE A 113 8.95 13.70 17.31
CA PHE A 113 7.79 14.58 17.54
C PHE A 113 7.54 14.94 19.01
N GLY A 114 8.25 14.31 19.95
CA GLY A 114 8.01 14.41 21.40
C GLY A 114 8.67 15.60 22.09
N GLY A 115 9.10 16.63 21.33
CA GLY A 115 9.67 17.85 21.89
C GLY A 115 8.61 18.79 22.45
N TYR A 116 8.19 18.55 23.69
CA TYR A 116 7.66 19.56 24.63
C TYR A 116 8.25 19.31 26.01
#